data_AF-A0A956QXR3-F1
#
_entry.id   AF-A0A956QXR3-F1
#
_cell.length_a   1.000
_cell.length_b   1.000
_cell.length_c   1.000
_cell.angle_alpha   90.00
_cell.angle_beta   90.00
_cell.angle_gamma   90.00
#
_symmetry.space_group_name_H-M   'P 1'
#
loop_
_entity.id
_entity.type
_entity.pdbx_description
1 polymer ?
#
loop_
_entity_poly.entity_id
_entity_poly.type
_entity_poly.pdbx_seq_one_letter_code
_entity_poly.pdbx_strand_id
1 'polypeptide(L)'
;MAGQKFRHPALAATGLFAWFEGPFGGVPVQLVGNLTTGEYVYFGARFDRARFEVYASRSAWDRDEKPLASFEQKFEIQNDIGVGLMEADQCVELVLSWLSQYRSSEAA
;
A
#
# COMPACT_ATOMS: atom_id res chain seq x y z
N MET A 1 12.86 -15.04 12.91
CA MET A 1 13.30 -14.14 11.82
C MET A 1 13.13 -14.87 10.50
N ALA A 2 12.33 -14.31 9.60
CA ALA A 2 12.33 -14.58 8.15
C ALA A 2 11.66 -13.37 7.46
N GLY A 3 12.27 -12.20 7.60
CA GLY A 3 11.84 -11.00 6.89
C GLY A 3 12.67 -10.88 5.63
N GLN A 4 12.16 -11.35 4.49
CA GLN A 4 12.57 -10.79 3.21
C GLN A 4 11.60 -11.14 2.09
N LYS A 5 10.69 -10.22 1.80
CA LYS A 5 10.27 -9.93 0.43
C LYS A 5 10.20 -8.40 0.27
N PHE A 6 10.63 -7.94 -0.90
CA PHE A 6 10.72 -6.54 -1.35
C PHE A 6 10.55 -6.53 -2.87
N ARG A 7 9.85 -5.56 -3.48
CA ARG A 7 10.11 -5.13 -4.88
C ARG A 7 9.65 -3.70 -5.23
N HIS A 8 10.41 -2.69 -4.77
CA HIS A 8 10.76 -1.43 -5.49
C HIS A 8 11.78 -0.66 -4.61
N PRO A 9 12.91 -0.17 -5.14
CA PRO A 9 13.99 0.41 -4.33
C PRO A 9 13.56 1.63 -3.50
N ALA A 10 12.60 2.42 -3.99
CA ALA A 10 12.10 3.60 -3.27
C ALA A 10 11.41 3.23 -1.96
N LEU A 11 10.60 2.17 -1.96
CA LEU A 11 9.91 1.69 -0.75
C LEU A 11 10.89 1.06 0.24
N ALA A 12 11.89 0.32 -0.24
CA ALA A 12 12.93 -0.25 0.62
C ALA A 12 13.78 0.85 1.28
N ALA A 13 14.09 1.92 0.55
CA ALA A 13 14.89 3.04 1.05
C ALA A 13 14.23 3.80 2.22
N THR A 14 12.90 3.69 2.39
CA THR A 14 12.20 4.34 3.51
C THR A 14 12.55 3.75 4.87
N GLY A 15 12.98 2.49 4.94
CA GLY A 15 13.17 1.77 6.19
C GLY A 15 11.88 1.52 7.00
N LEU A 16 10.70 1.83 6.45
CA LEU A 16 9.42 1.72 7.15
C LEU A 16 8.84 0.30 7.16
N PHE A 17 9.30 -0.56 6.25
CA PHE A 17 8.77 -1.90 6.06
C PHE A 17 9.69 -2.97 6.64
N ALA A 18 9.11 -3.89 7.40
CA ALA A 18 9.77 -5.14 7.78
C ALA A 18 9.83 -6.12 6.59
N TRP A 19 8.78 -6.12 5.76
CA TRP A 19 8.72 -6.78 4.46
C TRP A 19 7.55 -6.21 3.64
N PHE A 20 7.62 -6.29 2.31
CA PHE A 20 6.50 -5.98 1.43
C PHE A 20 6.61 -6.74 0.10
N GLU A 21 5.48 -6.91 -0.59
CA GLU A 21 5.41 -7.45 -1.94
C GLU A 21 4.71 -6.44 -2.84
N GLY A 22 5.32 -6.15 -4.01
CA GLY A 22 4.87 -5.11 -4.94
C GLY A 22 5.67 -3.80 -4.87
N PRO A 23 5.27 -2.75 -5.62
CA PRO A 23 4.12 -2.70 -6.52
C PRO A 23 4.19 -3.67 -7.71
N PHE A 24 3.13 -4.45 -7.93
CA PHE A 24 3.08 -5.42 -9.02
C PHE A 24 2.73 -4.82 -10.38
N GLY A 25 2.07 -3.66 -10.42
CA GLY A 25 1.58 -3.02 -11.65
C GLY A 25 0.57 -3.91 -12.40
N GLY A 26 -0.41 -3.31 -13.09
CA GLY A 26 -1.28 -4.13 -13.97
C GLY A 26 -2.13 -5.20 -13.26
N VAL A 27 -2.32 -5.13 -11.93
CA VAL A 27 -3.19 -6.03 -11.14
C VAL A 27 -3.96 -5.25 -10.06
N PRO A 28 -5.11 -5.76 -9.57
CA PRO A 28 -5.93 -5.05 -8.58
C PRO A 28 -5.26 -4.85 -7.21
N VAL A 29 -4.54 -5.85 -6.72
CA VAL A 29 -3.74 -5.75 -5.48
C VAL A 29 -2.33 -5.40 -5.88
N GLN A 30 -1.91 -4.16 -5.60
CA GLN A 30 -0.61 -3.70 -6.07
C GLN A 30 0.47 -3.82 -5.02
N LEU A 31 0.16 -3.59 -3.74
CA LEU A 31 1.15 -3.72 -2.67
C LEU A 31 0.53 -4.29 -1.40
N VAL A 32 1.27 -5.17 -0.73
CA VAL A 32 0.98 -5.64 0.63
C VAL A 32 2.26 -5.71 1.43
N GLY A 33 2.21 -5.50 2.75
CA GLY A 33 3.41 -5.61 3.57
C GLY A 33 3.17 -5.42 5.06
N ASN A 34 4.21 -5.65 5.84
CA ASN A 34 4.25 -5.26 7.25
C ASN A 34 5.19 -4.08 7.44
N LEU A 35 4.74 -3.11 8.22
CA LEU A 35 5.59 -2.05 8.75
C LEU A 35 6.51 -2.60 9.86
N THR A 36 7.61 -1.90 10.12
CA THR A 36 8.56 -2.23 11.19
C THR A 36 7.94 -2.19 12.59
N THR A 37 6.83 -1.47 12.73
CA THR A 37 5.96 -1.35 13.91
C THR A 37 5.04 -2.56 14.11
N GLY A 38 4.92 -3.46 13.12
CA GLY A 38 4.06 -4.66 13.20
C GLY A 38 2.70 -4.54 12.52
N GLU A 39 2.34 -3.34 12.08
CA GLU A 39 1.11 -3.05 11.33
C GLU A 39 1.17 -3.67 9.94
N TYR A 40 0.02 -4.07 9.42
CA TYR A 40 -0.12 -4.61 8.06
C TYR A 40 -0.69 -3.54 7.13
N VAL A 41 -0.10 -3.39 5.96
CA VAL A 41 -0.58 -2.46 4.94
C VAL A 41 -1.06 -3.20 3.70
N TYR A 42 -2.13 -2.68 3.12
CA TYR A 42 -2.73 -3.16 1.90
C TYR A 42 -2.96 -1.97 0.97
N PHE A 43 -2.54 -2.11 -0.28
CA PHE A 43 -2.81 -1.16 -1.35
C PHE A 43 -3.43 -1.89 -2.54
N GLY A 44 -4.61 -1.43 -2.95
CA GLY A 44 -5.28 -1.89 -4.16
C GLY A 44 -5.67 -0.73 -5.06
N ALA A 45 -5.51 -0.92 -6.38
CA ALA A 45 -5.99 0.03 -7.38
C ALA A 45 -6.81 -0.73 -8.43
N ARG A 46 -8.06 -0.30 -8.62
CA ARG A 46 -8.99 -0.91 -9.57
C ARG A 46 -9.88 0.16 -10.19
N PHE A 47 -10.05 0.09 -11.51
CA PHE A 47 -10.81 1.09 -12.27
C PHE A 47 -10.26 2.50 -12.02
N ASP A 48 -11.10 3.41 -11.51
CA ASP A 48 -10.77 4.80 -11.23
C ASP A 48 -10.40 5.05 -9.77
N ARG A 49 -10.15 4.01 -8.97
CA ARG A 49 -9.96 4.13 -7.52
C ARG A 49 -8.76 3.38 -6.98
N ALA A 50 -7.98 4.08 -6.16
CA ALA A 50 -6.93 3.51 -5.34
C ALA A 50 -7.36 3.57 -3.88
N ARG A 51 -7.07 2.50 -3.14
CA ARG A 51 -7.34 2.37 -1.71
C ARG A 51 -6.06 1.90 -1.01
N PHE A 52 -5.76 2.53 0.10
CA PHE A 52 -4.70 2.14 1.01
C PHE A 52 -5.23 1.99 2.42
N GLU A 53 -4.89 0.88 3.05
CA GLU A 53 -5.40 0.52 4.34
C GLU A 53 -4.27 0.05 5.25
N VAL A 54 -4.35 0.46 6.51
CA VAL A 54 -3.44 0.06 7.57
C VAL A 54 -4.24 -0.71 8.60
N TYR A 55 -3.79 -1.90 8.94
CA TYR A 55 -4.40 -2.79 9.93
C TYR A 55 -3.42 -3.03 11.08
N ALA A 56 -3.95 -3.31 12.26
CA ALA A 56 -3.13 -3.61 13.44
C ALA A 56 -2.21 -4.83 13.23
N SER A 57 -2.63 -5.78 12.40
CA SER A 57 -1.81 -6.93 12.00
C SER A 57 -2.37 -7.57 10.74
N ARG A 58 -1.61 -8.50 10.14
CA ARG A 58 -2.11 -9.32 9.02
C ARG A 58 -3.37 -10.10 9.40
N SER A 59 -3.43 -10.63 10.61
CA SER A 59 -4.60 -11.38 11.10
C SER A 59 -5.85 -10.50 11.18
N ALA A 60 -5.69 -9.21 11.48
CA ALA A 60 -6.81 -8.27 11.50
C ALA A 60 -7.35 -8.04 10.07
N TRP A 61 -6.47 -7.94 9.08
CA TRP A 61 -6.87 -7.90 7.67
C TRP A 61 -7.55 -9.22 7.23
N ASP A 62 -6.98 -10.38 7.57
CA ASP A 62 -7.55 -11.69 7.22
C ASP A 62 -8.96 -11.91 7.81
N ARG A 63 -9.26 -11.27 8.94
CA ARG A 63 -10.57 -11.30 9.63
C ARG A 63 -11.52 -10.18 9.22
N ASP A 64 -11.11 -9.33 8.27
CA ASP A 64 -11.86 -8.14 7.84
C ASP A 64 -12.21 -7.21 9.03
N GLU A 65 -11.29 -7.08 9.99
CA GLU A 65 -11.44 -6.14 11.09
C GLU A 65 -11.33 -4.69 10.60
N LYS A 66 -11.79 -3.72 11.39
CA LYS A 66 -11.73 -2.32 11.00
C LYS A 66 -10.26 -1.86 10.86
N PRO A 67 -9.88 -1.22 9.74
CA PRO A 67 -8.53 -0.68 9.59
C PRO A 67 -8.27 0.47 10.57
N LEU A 68 -7.02 0.61 10.99
CA LEU A 68 -6.51 1.75 11.76
C LEU A 68 -6.59 3.04 10.95
N ALA A 69 -6.29 2.95 9.65
CA ALA A 69 -6.45 4.03 8.70
C ALA A 69 -6.86 3.49 7.33
N SER A 70 -7.71 4.22 6.63
CA SER A 70 -8.12 3.92 5.26
C SER A 70 -8.13 5.22 4.46
N PHE A 71 -7.40 5.22 3.35
CA PHE A 71 -7.33 6.31 2.39
C PHE A 71 -7.88 5.81 1.07
N GLU A 72 -8.73 6.60 0.43
CA GLU A 72 -9.25 6.32 -0.91
C GLU A 72 -9.10 7.58 -1.75
N GLN A 73 -8.63 7.42 -2.98
CA GLN A 73 -8.57 8.50 -3.96
C GLN A 73 -9.05 8.01 -5.32
N LYS A 74 -9.86 8.85 -5.96
CA LYS A 74 -10.16 8.70 -7.39
C LYS A 74 -9.00 9.23 -8.22
N PHE A 75 -8.63 8.48 -9.24
CA PHE A 75 -7.62 8.90 -10.22
C PHE A 75 -8.21 8.81 -11.63
N GLU A 76 -7.74 9.68 -12.52
CA GLU A 76 -8.10 9.58 -13.93
C GLU A 76 -7.42 8.36 -14.55
N ILE A 77 -8.20 7.53 -15.23
CA ILE A 77 -7.69 6.38 -15.98
C ILE A 77 -6.99 6.91 -17.23
N GLN A 78 -5.70 7.16 -17.14
CA GLN A 78 -4.90 7.68 -18.26
C GLN A 78 -4.26 6.58 -19.11
N ASN A 79 -4.40 5.30 -18.72
CA ASN A 79 -3.65 4.21 -19.33
C ASN A 79 -4.55 3.24 -20.12
N ASP A 80 -4.06 2.78 -21.27
CA ASP A 80 -4.70 1.83 -22.20
C ASP A 80 -4.90 0.41 -21.64
N ILE A 81 -4.58 0.16 -20.36
CA ILE A 81 -4.62 -1.16 -19.71
C ILE A 81 -6.06 -1.65 -19.48
N GLY A 82 -7.08 -0.95 -19.99
CA GLY A 82 -8.46 -1.43 -20.18
C GLY A 82 -9.30 -1.66 -18.92
N VAL A 83 -8.69 -1.69 -17.73
CA VAL A 83 -9.37 -2.01 -16.46
C VAL A 83 -9.01 -1.05 -15.31
N GLY A 84 -8.36 0.07 -15.62
CA GLY A 84 -7.99 1.09 -14.64
C GLY A 84 -7.02 0.54 -13.59
N LEU A 85 -5.86 0.14 -14.08
CA LEU A 85 -4.76 -0.36 -13.28
C LEU A 85 -3.68 0.71 -13.23
N MET A 86 -3.13 0.92 -12.04
CA MET A 86 -2.11 1.92 -11.80
C MET A 86 -0.71 1.37 -12.11
N GLU A 87 0.16 2.20 -12.69
CA GLU A 87 1.56 1.86 -12.93
C GLU A 87 2.34 1.75 -11.62
N ALA A 88 3.43 0.98 -11.64
CA ALA A 88 4.21 0.72 -10.43
C ALA A 88 4.73 2.00 -9.77
N ASP A 89 5.24 2.97 -10.55
CA ASP A 89 5.80 4.21 -10.01
C ASP A 89 4.71 5.12 -9.41
N GLN A 90 3.54 5.22 -10.05
CA GLN A 90 2.39 5.94 -9.51
C GLN A 90 1.91 5.32 -8.19
N CYS A 91 1.91 3.99 -8.10
CA CYS A 91 1.59 3.28 -6.88
C CYS A 91 2.59 3.61 -5.76
N VAL A 92 3.90 3.63 -6.05
CA VAL A 92 4.92 4.01 -5.06
C VAL A 92 4.67 5.41 -4.53
N GLU A 93 4.48 6.41 -5.41
CA GLU A 93 4.27 7.80 -4.99
C GLU A 93 3.06 7.93 -4.08
N LEU A 94 1.95 7.27 -4.43
CA LEU A 94 0.72 7.34 -3.65
C LEU A 94 0.83 6.62 -2.30
N VAL A 95 1.46 5.44 -2.28
CA VAL A 95 1.74 4.69 -1.03
C VAL A 95 2.60 5.53 -0.09
N LEU A 96 3.67 6.16 -0.59
CA LEU A 96 4.56 6.99 0.22
C LEU A 96 3.84 8.21 0.78
N SER A 97 3.00 8.86 -0.02
CA SER A 97 2.19 10.00 0.41
C SER A 97 1.25 9.62 1.56
N TRP A 98 0.49 8.52 1.41
CA TRP A 98 -0.45 8.10 2.45
C TRP A 98 0.22 7.54 3.70
N LEU A 99 1.35 6.84 3.57
CA LEU A 99 2.16 6.44 4.72
C LEU A 99 2.66 7.65 5.50
N SER A 100 3.11 8.70 4.82
CA SER A 100 3.53 9.95 5.47
C SER A 100 2.38 10.62 6.21
N GLN A 101 1.18 10.64 5.61
CA GLN A 101 -0.02 11.18 6.25
C GLN A 101 -0.43 10.38 7.50
N TYR A 102 -0.39 9.06 7.41
CA TYR A 102 -0.67 8.17 8.54
C TYR A 102 0.28 8.43 9.71
N ARG A 103 1.61 8.40 9.45
CA ARG A 103 2.62 8.63 10.50
C ARG A 103 2.56 10.03 11.12
N SER A 104 2.20 11.04 10.34
CA SER A 104 2.02 12.40 10.87
C SER A 104 0.79 12.51 11.77
N SER A 105 -0.22 11.68 11.54
CA SER A 105 -1.45 11.64 12.36
C SER A 105 -1.28 10.85 13.65
N GLU A 106 -0.35 9.89 13.70
CA GLU A 106 0.02 9.19 14.95
C GLU A 106 0.89 10.04 15.89
N ALA A 107 1.63 11.02 15.34
CA ALA A 107 2.52 11.90 16.11
C ALA A 107 1.82 13.12 16.73
N ALA A 108 0.52 13.28 16.48
CA ALA A 108 -0.31 14.39 16.94
C ALA A 108 -1.22 13.97 18.11
#